data_AF-A0A8K0AC25-F1
#
_entry.id   AF-A0A8K0AC25-F1
#
_cell.length_a   1.000
_cell.length_b   1.000
_cell.length_c   1.000
_cell.angle_alpha   90.00
_cell.angle_beta   90.00
_cell.angle_gamma   90.00
#
_symmetry.space_group_name_H-M   'P 1'
#
loop_
_entity.id
_entity.type
_entity.pdbx_description
1 polymer ?
#
loop_
_entity_poly.entity_id
_entity_poly.type
_entity_poly.pdbx_seq_one_letter_code
_entity_poly.pdbx_strand_id
1 'polypeptide(L)'
;MRLFVGTLLVTMLVVAMLIDDSEGYNRGRRRRRNKRSMEDVADEELVEIMQEARSLLEELKDLDDLDDMAAERAPMESRGAGYEDNVVYRRNTEDKTMAGSADEKRRTLLQRAKVAEQAEMYEDMVKCMKELVEMGGKLSTEERNLLSVAYKNVVGSRRSAWRVVTSLDQKKADEGVDESDSARQAVKWMREKVVTDLKKLCGDVLTLIDKFVLPTVENQENEVFYNKMKGDYYRYLAEISEGSEREDMVTKAKESYEKAYAKATTSLTPTNPIRLGLALNWSVFHYEIRKDPKEACRVAKEAFDAAISDIDQLKEDSYKDSTLIMQLIRDNLTLWTSEQDQGKN
;
A
#
# COMPACT_ATOMS: atom_id res chain seq x y z
N MET A 1 18.78 -0.41 6.57
CA MET A 1 18.02 -0.69 7.81
C MET A 1 17.22 0.52 8.32
N ARG A 2 17.76 1.75 8.34
CA ARG A 2 17.02 2.95 8.79
C ARG A 2 15.83 3.38 7.90
N LEU A 3 15.94 3.26 6.56
CA LEU A 3 14.80 3.53 5.67
C LEU A 3 13.65 2.51 5.80
N PHE A 4 13.95 1.23 6.02
CA PHE A 4 12.93 0.16 6.05
C PHE A 4 12.04 0.24 7.30
N VAL A 5 12.62 0.63 8.44
CA VAL A 5 11.90 0.87 9.70
C VAL A 5 11.06 2.15 9.60
N GLY A 6 11.56 3.19 8.93
CA GLY A 6 10.83 4.43 8.68
C GLY A 6 9.59 4.23 7.80
N THR A 7 9.72 3.50 6.68
CA THR A 7 8.58 3.24 5.77
C THR A 7 7.52 2.33 6.42
N LEU A 8 7.92 1.38 7.27
CA LEU A 8 6.99 0.57 8.06
C LEU A 8 6.26 1.42 9.11
N LEU A 9 6.97 2.26 9.87
CA LEU A 9 6.34 3.15 10.87
C LEU A 9 5.39 4.18 10.25
N VAL A 10 5.73 4.77 9.10
CA VAL A 10 4.84 5.71 8.39
C VAL A 10 3.62 4.98 7.85
N THR A 11 3.77 3.74 7.36
CA THR A 11 2.60 2.95 6.92
C THR A 11 1.77 2.40 8.08
N MET A 12 2.36 2.20 9.26
CA MET A 12 1.64 1.90 10.51
C MET A 12 0.84 3.10 11.00
N LEU A 13 1.45 4.30 11.00
CA LEU A 13 0.79 5.55 11.40
C LEU A 13 -0.35 5.92 10.44
N VAL A 14 -0.18 5.70 9.14
CA VAL A 14 -1.23 5.94 8.14
C VAL A 14 -2.36 4.90 8.27
N VAL A 15 -2.04 3.63 8.58
CA VAL A 15 -3.08 2.61 8.85
C VAL A 15 -3.81 2.90 10.16
N ALA A 16 -3.12 3.36 11.21
CA ALA A 16 -3.72 3.78 12.47
C ALA A 16 -4.60 5.03 12.31
N MET A 17 -4.15 6.05 11.57
CA MET A 17 -4.96 7.24 11.26
C MET A 17 -6.19 6.93 10.39
N LEU A 18 -6.10 5.93 9.51
CA LEU A 18 -7.25 5.47 8.72
C LEU A 18 -8.22 4.59 9.51
N ILE A 19 -7.80 4.05 10.66
CA ILE A 19 -8.66 3.34 11.61
C ILE A 19 -9.31 4.33 12.59
N ASP A 20 -8.61 5.39 12.99
CA ASP A 20 -9.12 6.38 13.96
C ASP A 20 -10.27 7.26 13.41
N ASP A 21 -10.33 7.47 12.09
CA ASP A 21 -11.48 8.14 11.45
C ASP A 21 -12.77 7.29 11.40
N SER A 22 -12.69 5.98 11.70
CA SER A 22 -13.88 5.14 11.85
C SER A 22 -14.69 5.45 13.12
N GLU A 23 -14.08 6.12 14.10
CA GLU A 23 -14.77 6.57 15.32
C GLU A 23 -15.51 7.91 15.17
N GLY A 24 -15.23 8.67 14.11
CA GLY A 24 -15.85 9.98 13.86
C GLY A 24 -17.35 9.93 13.59
N TYR A 25 -17.86 8.79 13.11
CA TYR A 25 -19.26 8.63 12.73
C TYR A 25 -20.19 8.35 13.94
N ASN A 26 -19.70 7.71 15.01
CA ASN A 26 -20.52 7.36 16.18
C ASN A 26 -20.48 8.38 17.34
N ARG A 27 -19.57 9.38 17.32
CA ARG A 27 -19.47 10.41 18.36
C ARG A 27 -20.57 11.49 18.27
N GLY A 28 -21.30 11.59 17.16
CA GLY A 28 -22.39 12.56 16.96
C GLY A 28 -23.58 12.41 17.92
N ARG A 29 -23.78 11.22 18.51
CA ARG A 29 -24.87 10.97 19.47
C ARG A 29 -24.47 11.04 20.95
N ARG A 30 -23.18 10.90 21.30
CA ARG A 30 -22.70 10.86 22.70
C ARG A 30 -22.24 12.21 23.28
N ARG A 31 -22.11 13.25 22.44
CA ARG A 31 -21.49 14.54 22.79
C ARG A 31 -22.26 15.48 23.74
N ARG A 32 -23.29 15.02 24.45
CA ARG A 32 -24.06 15.89 25.37
C ARG A 32 -23.88 15.64 26.87
N ARG A 33 -23.04 14.70 27.34
CA ARG A 33 -23.00 14.40 28.79
C ARG A 33 -21.66 14.44 29.53
N ASN A 34 -20.50 14.21 28.93
CA ASN A 34 -19.21 14.12 29.68
C ASN A 34 -18.06 14.94 29.06
N LYS A 35 -18.23 16.27 28.92
CA LYS A 35 -17.26 17.12 28.19
C LYS A 35 -16.35 17.98 29.09
N ARG A 36 -15.96 17.53 30.28
CA ARG A 36 -15.18 18.40 31.20
C ARG A 36 -14.07 17.78 32.04
N SER A 37 -13.70 16.51 31.85
CA SER A 37 -12.64 15.90 32.68
C SER A 37 -11.64 15.02 31.92
N MET A 38 -11.74 14.96 30.59
CA MET A 38 -10.91 14.08 29.74
C MET A 38 -10.11 14.86 28.69
N GLU A 39 -10.39 16.17 28.55
CA GLU A 39 -9.61 17.08 27.69
C GLU A 39 -8.29 17.50 28.37
N ASP A 40 -8.20 17.50 29.71
CA ASP A 40 -6.99 17.96 30.42
C ASP A 40 -5.87 16.89 30.55
N VAL A 41 -6.19 15.59 30.43
CA VAL A 41 -5.20 14.49 30.56
C VAL A 41 -4.59 14.08 29.22
N ALA A 42 -5.32 14.30 28.11
CA ALA A 42 -4.85 13.96 26.77
C ALA A 42 -3.86 15.01 26.19
N ASP A 43 -3.83 16.22 26.75
CA ASP A 43 -2.91 17.28 26.30
C ASP A 43 -1.51 17.13 26.92
N GLU A 44 -1.36 16.57 28.13
CA GLU A 44 -0.03 16.40 28.77
C GLU A 44 0.82 15.31 28.08
N GLU A 45 0.25 14.14 27.78
CA GLU A 45 0.97 13.07 27.06
C GLU A 45 1.34 13.50 25.62
N LEU A 46 0.47 14.25 24.95
CA LEU A 46 0.74 14.73 23.59
C LEU A 46 1.86 15.78 23.57
N VAL A 47 1.95 16.63 24.61
CA VAL A 47 3.02 17.62 24.77
C VAL A 47 4.35 16.94 25.06
N GLU A 48 4.36 15.87 25.85
CA GLU A 48 5.58 15.10 26.17
C GLU A 48 6.13 14.39 24.92
N ILE A 49 5.25 13.76 24.13
CA ILE A 49 5.61 13.14 22.84
C ILE A 49 6.13 14.18 21.84
N MET A 50 5.53 15.38 21.78
CA MET A 50 6.01 16.46 20.91
C MET A 50 7.35 17.03 21.35
N GLN A 51 7.66 17.05 22.66
CA GLN A 51 8.95 17.51 23.17
C GLN A 51 10.07 16.51 22.87
N GLU A 52 9.82 15.21 23.02
CA GLU A 52 10.78 14.16 22.61
C GLU A 52 11.04 14.17 21.10
N ALA A 53 9.99 14.32 20.29
CA ALA A 53 10.12 14.40 18.83
C ALA A 53 10.94 15.63 18.39
N ARG A 54 10.84 16.75 19.12
CA ARG A 54 11.61 17.97 18.86
C ARG A 54 13.09 17.80 19.23
N SER A 55 13.38 17.16 20.37
CA SER A 55 14.76 16.85 20.78
C SER A 55 15.48 15.96 19.76
N LEU A 56 14.79 14.94 19.23
CA LEU A 56 15.35 14.05 18.20
C LEU A 56 15.56 14.76 16.85
N LEU A 57 14.76 15.78 16.53
CA LEU A 57 14.92 16.61 15.34
C LEU A 57 16.07 17.62 15.47
N GLU A 58 16.34 18.12 16.69
CA GLU A 58 17.51 18.96 16.96
C GLU A 58 18.81 18.15 16.84
N GLU A 59 18.86 16.91 17.36
CA GLU A 59 20.02 16.01 17.23
C GLU A 59 20.32 15.60 15.77
N LEU A 60 19.33 15.64 14.89
CA LEU A 60 19.50 15.36 13.45
C LEU A 60 20.10 16.53 12.68
N LYS A 61 19.93 17.78 13.15
CA LYS A 61 20.51 18.96 12.49
C LYS A 61 22.01 19.08 12.71
N ASP A 62 22.52 18.59 13.83
CA ASP A 62 23.96 18.62 14.15
C ASP A 62 24.78 17.61 13.30
N LEU A 63 24.12 16.74 12.52
CA LEU A 63 24.77 15.76 11.64
C LEU A 63 24.93 16.24 10.18
N ASP A 64 24.18 17.26 9.75
CA ASP A 64 24.29 17.84 8.40
C ASP A 64 25.57 18.69 8.23
N ASP A 65 26.15 19.20 9.32
CA ASP A 65 27.38 20.01 9.30
C ASP A 65 28.67 19.21 9.03
N LEU A 66 28.61 17.88 8.94
CA LEU A 66 29.77 17.01 8.73
C LEU A 66 30.01 16.59 7.27
N ASP A 67 29.00 16.67 6.39
CA ASP A 67 29.12 16.25 4.98
C ASP A 67 29.66 17.38 4.06
N ASP A 68 29.57 18.65 4.46
CA ASP A 68 30.07 19.79 3.68
C ASP A 68 31.61 19.89 3.63
N MET A 69 32.34 19.13 4.46
CA MET A 69 33.81 19.13 4.47
C MET A 69 34.46 18.16 3.46
N ALA A 70 33.70 17.30 2.78
CA ALA A 70 34.25 16.23 1.93
C ALA A 70 34.29 16.56 0.42
N ALA A 71 33.67 17.66 -0.04
CA ALA A 71 33.44 17.93 -1.46
C ALA A 71 34.57 18.66 -2.22
N GLU A 72 35.69 19.01 -1.59
CA GLU A 72 36.65 19.97 -2.19
C GLU A 72 37.96 19.39 -2.79
N ARG A 73 38.04 18.09 -3.15
CA ARG A 73 39.25 17.55 -3.82
C ARG A 73 38.99 16.49 -4.90
N ALA A 74 38.91 16.90 -6.18
CA ALA A 74 39.64 16.29 -7.30
C ALA A 74 39.40 17.01 -8.65
N PRO A 75 40.38 17.09 -9.59
CA PRO A 75 40.36 18.01 -10.72
C PRO A 75 39.95 17.40 -12.08
N MET A 76 39.41 18.27 -12.94
CA MET A 76 39.11 18.10 -14.37
C MET A 76 40.38 17.93 -15.22
N GLU A 77 40.33 17.04 -16.24
CA GLU A 77 41.13 17.21 -17.47
C GLU A 77 40.48 16.52 -18.69
N SER A 78 40.61 17.17 -19.84
CA SER A 78 39.94 16.91 -21.13
C SER A 78 40.95 16.72 -22.27
N ARG A 79 40.58 15.91 -23.29
CA ARG A 79 41.03 15.86 -24.72
C ARG A 79 41.11 14.37 -25.14
N GLY A 80 40.71 13.88 -26.32
CA GLY A 80 40.26 14.41 -27.60
C GLY A 80 40.67 13.41 -28.71
N ALA A 81 39.95 13.45 -29.85
CA ALA A 81 40.30 12.91 -31.20
C ALA A 81 39.76 11.53 -31.65
N GLY A 82 39.23 11.52 -32.89
CA GLY A 82 39.25 10.37 -33.80
C GLY A 82 37.92 10.00 -34.46
N TYR A 83 37.57 10.65 -35.58
CA TYR A 83 36.54 10.22 -36.53
C TYR A 83 37.25 9.50 -37.68
N GLU A 84 36.86 8.25 -38.01
CA GLU A 84 37.02 7.68 -39.35
C GLU A 84 36.15 6.43 -39.57
N ASP A 85 35.70 6.29 -40.82
CA ASP A 85 34.66 5.41 -41.37
C ASP A 85 34.73 3.92 -41.03
N ASN A 86 33.56 3.26 -40.94
CA ASN A 86 33.37 1.88 -41.44
C ASN A 86 31.88 1.49 -41.54
N VAL A 87 31.35 1.48 -42.77
CA VAL A 87 29.93 1.23 -43.12
C VAL A 87 29.57 -0.27 -43.22
N VAL A 88 30.45 -1.19 -42.83
CA VAL A 88 30.22 -2.65 -43.05
C VAL A 88 29.82 -3.43 -41.78
N TYR A 89 29.74 -2.80 -40.60
CA TYR A 89 29.32 -3.44 -39.34
C TYR A 89 27.82 -3.33 -39.01
N ARG A 90 26.99 -2.82 -39.93
CA ARG A 90 25.65 -2.29 -39.58
C ARG A 90 24.60 -3.34 -39.16
N ARG A 91 24.79 -4.66 -39.40
CA ARG A 91 23.75 -5.66 -39.04
C ARG A 91 23.93 -6.38 -37.71
N ASN A 92 25.16 -6.48 -37.18
CA ASN A 92 25.44 -7.15 -35.89
C ASN A 92 25.64 -6.16 -34.74
N THR A 93 25.83 -4.87 -35.03
CA THR A 93 25.90 -3.81 -34.01
C THR A 93 24.53 -3.32 -33.60
N GLU A 94 23.53 -3.31 -34.48
CA GLU A 94 22.18 -2.83 -34.17
C GLU A 94 21.49 -3.67 -33.07
N ASP A 95 21.61 -5.00 -33.07
CA ASP A 95 21.07 -5.84 -31.99
C ASP A 95 21.84 -5.67 -30.66
N LYS A 96 23.16 -5.45 -30.71
CA LYS A 96 23.99 -5.20 -29.52
C LYS A 96 23.82 -3.78 -28.96
N THR A 97 23.58 -2.77 -29.80
CA THR A 97 23.31 -1.40 -29.37
C THR A 97 21.89 -1.23 -28.86
N MET A 98 20.91 -1.95 -29.44
CA MET A 98 19.52 -1.97 -28.96
C MET A 98 19.40 -2.68 -27.60
N ALA A 99 20.08 -3.82 -27.40
CA ALA A 99 20.13 -4.48 -26.10
C ALA A 99 20.83 -3.62 -25.03
N GLY A 100 21.96 -2.99 -25.38
CA GLY A 100 22.64 -2.03 -24.49
C GLY A 100 21.78 -0.81 -24.13
N SER A 101 20.95 -0.33 -25.07
CA SER A 101 20.01 0.77 -24.83
C SER A 101 18.83 0.37 -23.94
N ALA A 102 18.30 -0.84 -24.11
CA ALA A 102 17.20 -1.36 -23.28
C ALA A 102 17.64 -1.59 -21.83
N ASP A 103 18.81 -2.19 -21.62
CA ASP A 103 19.36 -2.40 -20.27
C ASP A 103 19.70 -1.07 -19.58
N GLU A 104 20.25 -0.11 -20.33
CA GLU A 104 20.50 1.24 -19.82
C GLU A 104 19.20 1.95 -19.43
N LYS A 105 18.17 1.83 -20.27
CA LYS A 105 16.85 2.41 -19.99
C LYS A 105 16.22 1.78 -18.74
N ARG A 106 16.30 0.45 -18.58
CA ARG A 106 15.79 -0.25 -17.40
C ARG A 106 16.49 0.22 -16.13
N ARG A 107 17.82 0.32 -16.15
CA ARG A 107 18.62 0.86 -15.03
C ARG A 107 18.24 2.30 -14.70
N THR A 108 18.07 3.13 -15.71
CA THR A 108 17.65 4.53 -15.54
C THR A 108 16.27 4.63 -14.90
N LEU A 109 15.30 3.81 -15.35
CA LEU A 109 13.96 3.78 -14.76
C LEU A 109 13.99 3.31 -13.30
N LEU A 110 14.78 2.29 -12.99
CA LEU A 110 14.95 1.81 -11.62
C LEU A 110 15.57 2.89 -10.72
N GLN A 111 16.60 3.60 -11.20
CA GLN A 111 17.22 4.69 -10.43
C GLN A 111 16.25 5.85 -10.21
N ARG A 112 15.46 6.22 -11.23
CA ARG A 112 14.41 7.24 -11.09
C ARG A 112 13.32 6.83 -10.10
N ALA A 113 12.89 5.57 -10.12
CA ALA A 113 11.92 5.05 -9.15
C ALA A 113 12.43 5.15 -7.71
N LYS A 114 13.72 4.86 -7.47
CA LYS A 114 14.35 5.00 -6.14
C LYS A 114 14.42 6.46 -5.68
N VAL A 115 14.82 7.38 -6.57
CA VAL A 115 14.85 8.81 -6.26
C VAL A 115 13.43 9.32 -6.00
N ALA A 116 12.44 8.88 -6.79
CA ALA A 116 11.05 9.22 -6.60
C ALA A 116 10.49 8.68 -5.27
N GLU A 117 10.89 7.48 -4.84
CA GLU A 117 10.55 6.94 -3.52
C GLU A 117 11.11 7.81 -2.39
N GLN A 118 12.39 8.20 -2.47
CA GLN A 118 13.04 9.07 -1.48
C GLN A 118 12.44 10.47 -1.42
N ALA A 119 11.95 10.97 -2.55
CA ALA A 119 11.25 12.25 -2.66
C ALA A 119 9.74 12.16 -2.40
N GLU A 120 9.23 10.98 -2.02
CA GLU A 120 7.80 10.69 -1.82
C GLU A 120 6.90 11.02 -3.04
N MET A 121 7.50 11.07 -4.23
CA MET A 121 6.84 11.30 -5.51
C MET A 121 6.29 9.98 -6.08
N TYR A 122 5.37 9.35 -5.34
CA TYR A 122 4.89 8.01 -5.66
C TYR A 122 4.18 7.91 -7.02
N GLU A 123 3.62 9.00 -7.55
CA GLU A 123 3.03 9.04 -8.88
C GLU A 123 4.09 8.85 -9.98
N ASP A 124 5.24 9.52 -9.84
CA ASP A 124 6.35 9.38 -10.77
C ASP A 124 7.04 8.03 -10.60
N MET A 125 7.08 7.52 -9.37
CA MET A 125 7.50 6.16 -9.07
C MET A 125 6.62 5.13 -9.81
N VAL A 126 5.29 5.29 -9.80
CA VAL A 126 4.36 4.43 -10.56
C VAL A 126 4.64 4.50 -12.05
N LYS A 127 4.86 5.68 -12.63
CA LYS A 127 5.19 5.81 -14.06
C LYS A 127 6.48 5.06 -14.41
N CYS A 128 7.54 5.24 -13.62
CA CYS A 128 8.83 4.58 -13.84
C CYS A 128 8.71 3.06 -13.72
N MET A 129 8.04 2.58 -12.66
CA MET A 129 7.88 1.13 -12.42
C MET A 129 6.96 0.48 -13.44
N LYS A 130 5.90 1.17 -13.89
CA LYS A 130 5.03 0.67 -14.96
C LYS A 130 5.82 0.45 -16.25
N GLU A 131 6.57 1.46 -16.68
CA GLU A 131 7.40 1.36 -17.88
C GLU A 131 8.46 0.26 -17.74
N LEU A 132 9.12 0.15 -16.58
CA LEU A 132 10.10 -0.90 -16.31
C LEU A 132 9.50 -2.31 -16.42
N VAL A 133 8.29 -2.52 -15.89
CA VAL A 133 7.61 -3.82 -15.96
C VAL A 133 7.15 -4.14 -17.39
N GLU A 134 6.66 -3.14 -18.12
CA GLU A 134 6.21 -3.29 -19.51
C GLU A 134 7.35 -3.58 -20.50
N MET A 135 8.60 -3.26 -20.15
CA MET A 135 9.80 -3.70 -20.88
C MET A 135 10.00 -5.22 -20.83
N GLY A 136 9.29 -5.92 -19.94
CA GLY A 136 9.35 -7.37 -19.79
C GLY A 136 10.56 -7.85 -18.98
N GLY A 137 10.75 -9.17 -18.96
CA GLY A 137 11.79 -9.82 -18.17
C GLY A 137 11.41 -10.07 -16.72
N LYS A 138 12.21 -10.91 -16.04
CA LYS A 138 12.00 -11.30 -14.66
C LYS A 138 12.32 -10.13 -13.73
N LEU A 139 11.39 -9.78 -12.84
CA LEU A 139 11.60 -8.72 -11.87
C LEU A 139 12.50 -9.19 -10.71
N SER A 140 13.52 -8.39 -10.40
CA SER A 140 14.36 -8.60 -9.21
C SER A 140 13.55 -8.39 -7.92
N THR A 141 14.02 -8.87 -6.77
CA THR A 141 13.34 -8.62 -5.49
C THR A 141 13.15 -7.13 -5.20
N GLU A 142 14.15 -6.31 -5.55
CA GLU A 142 14.08 -4.86 -5.41
C GLU A 142 13.01 -4.25 -6.32
N GLU A 143 12.98 -4.62 -7.60
CA GLU A 143 11.98 -4.13 -8.56
C GLU A 143 10.55 -4.51 -8.13
N ARG A 144 10.37 -5.73 -7.60
CA ARG A 144 9.08 -6.22 -7.09
C ARG A 144 8.61 -5.44 -5.87
N ASN A 145 9.52 -5.11 -4.97
CA ASN A 145 9.23 -4.30 -3.79
C ASN A 145 8.85 -2.87 -4.19
N LEU A 146 9.64 -2.24 -5.07
CA LEU A 146 9.36 -0.87 -5.57
C LEU A 146 8.01 -0.79 -6.29
N LEU A 147 7.67 -1.77 -7.13
CA LEU A 147 6.37 -1.84 -7.78
C LEU A 147 5.23 -1.84 -6.75
N SER A 148 5.39 -2.65 -5.70
CA SER A 148 4.38 -2.79 -4.65
C SER A 148 4.26 -1.51 -3.81
N VAL A 149 5.38 -0.89 -3.44
CA VAL A 149 5.42 0.37 -2.68
C VAL A 149 4.79 1.51 -3.47
N ALA A 150 5.14 1.65 -4.76
CA ALA A 150 4.62 2.70 -5.63
C ALA A 150 3.09 2.67 -5.70
N TYR A 151 2.52 1.53 -6.11
CA TYR A 151 1.08 1.42 -6.26
C TYR A 151 0.34 1.42 -4.92
N LYS A 152 0.93 0.90 -3.83
CA LYS A 152 0.33 0.94 -2.49
C LYS A 152 0.11 2.39 -2.05
N ASN A 153 1.13 3.24 -2.17
CA ASN A 153 1.06 4.62 -1.69
C ASN A 153 0.10 5.47 -2.54
N VAL A 154 0.19 5.37 -3.87
CA VAL A 154 -0.70 6.10 -4.76
C VAL A 154 -2.16 5.68 -4.56
N VAL A 155 -2.47 4.38 -4.53
CA VAL A 155 -3.85 3.93 -4.33
C VAL A 155 -4.34 4.22 -2.90
N GLY A 156 -3.48 4.10 -1.90
CA GLY A 156 -3.81 4.45 -0.51
C GLY A 156 -4.29 5.89 -0.38
N SER A 157 -3.51 6.85 -0.88
CA SER A 157 -3.86 8.28 -0.91
C SER A 157 -5.21 8.53 -1.61
N ARG A 158 -5.44 7.90 -2.77
CA ARG A 158 -6.68 8.05 -3.54
C ARG A 158 -7.89 7.45 -2.84
N ARG A 159 -7.74 6.32 -2.16
CA ARG A 159 -8.82 5.71 -1.35
C ARG A 159 -9.20 6.59 -0.17
N SER A 160 -8.22 7.20 0.49
CA SER A 160 -8.49 8.18 1.56
C SER A 160 -9.27 9.38 1.03
N ALA A 161 -8.85 9.95 -0.12
CA ALA A 161 -9.59 11.03 -0.78
C ALA A 161 -11.02 10.61 -1.15
N TRP A 162 -11.20 9.39 -1.68
CA TRP A 162 -12.52 8.87 -2.04
C TRP A 162 -13.46 8.76 -0.82
N ARG A 163 -12.96 8.30 0.33
CA ARG A 163 -13.76 8.22 1.58
C ARG A 163 -14.23 9.59 2.04
N VAL A 164 -13.31 10.57 2.07
CA VAL A 164 -13.62 11.94 2.46
C VAL A 164 -14.69 12.52 1.54
N VAL A 165 -14.48 12.43 0.22
CA VAL A 165 -15.41 13.00 -0.76
C VAL A 165 -16.77 12.30 -0.73
N THR A 166 -16.80 10.97 -0.56
CA THR A 166 -18.06 10.22 -0.43
C THR A 166 -18.83 10.60 0.84
N SER A 167 -18.13 10.82 1.96
CA SER A 167 -18.74 11.31 3.21
C SER A 167 -19.31 12.72 3.05
N LEU A 168 -18.61 13.61 2.34
CA LEU A 168 -19.10 14.95 2.02
C LEU A 168 -20.34 14.91 1.11
N ASP A 169 -20.34 14.03 0.12
CA ASP A 169 -21.46 13.84 -0.81
C ASP A 169 -22.71 13.35 -0.05
N GLN A 170 -22.55 12.35 0.82
CA GLN A 170 -23.63 11.86 1.68
C GLN A 170 -24.18 12.95 2.61
N LYS A 171 -23.29 13.74 3.24
CA LYS A 171 -23.71 14.83 4.12
C LYS A 171 -24.52 15.89 3.38
N LYS A 172 -24.13 16.23 2.14
CA LYS A 172 -24.89 17.16 1.29
C LYS A 172 -26.24 16.60 0.88
N ALA A 173 -26.31 15.29 0.64
CA ALA A 173 -27.58 14.60 0.39
C ALA A 173 -28.51 14.66 1.62
N ASP A 174 -27.98 14.40 2.81
CA ASP A 174 -28.75 14.40 4.07
C ASP A 174 -29.24 15.80 4.48
N GLU A 175 -28.47 16.85 4.17
CA GLU A 175 -28.85 18.26 4.37
C GLU A 175 -29.97 18.72 3.40
N GLY A 176 -30.35 17.90 2.42
CA GLY A 176 -31.37 18.25 1.43
C GLY A 176 -30.94 19.35 0.47
N VAL A 177 -29.62 19.56 0.29
CA VAL A 177 -29.08 20.55 -0.65
C VAL A 177 -29.47 20.15 -2.07
N ASP A 178 -30.04 21.08 -2.83
CA ASP A 178 -30.49 20.83 -4.21
C ASP A 178 -29.34 20.29 -5.10
N GLU A 179 -29.62 19.37 -6.02
CA GLU A 179 -28.62 18.83 -6.94
C GLU A 179 -28.00 19.88 -7.87
N SER A 180 -28.72 20.97 -8.12
CA SER A 180 -28.25 22.12 -8.89
C SER A 180 -27.32 23.06 -8.11
N ASP A 181 -27.21 22.88 -6.79
CA ASP A 181 -26.30 23.67 -5.95
C ASP A 181 -24.84 23.47 -6.38
N SER A 182 -24.11 24.58 -6.54
CA SER A 182 -22.75 24.55 -7.08
C SER A 182 -21.77 23.80 -6.16
N ALA A 183 -21.98 23.83 -4.84
CA ALA A 183 -21.15 23.09 -3.90
C ALA A 183 -21.44 21.59 -3.98
N ARG A 184 -22.71 21.19 -4.15
CA ARG A 184 -23.08 19.78 -4.38
C ARG A 184 -22.51 19.25 -5.69
N GLN A 185 -22.57 20.04 -6.77
CA GLN A 185 -21.97 19.68 -8.06
C GLN A 185 -20.45 19.52 -7.97
N ALA A 186 -19.75 20.39 -7.22
CA ALA A 186 -18.31 20.30 -7.04
C ALA A 186 -17.89 19.00 -6.31
N VAL A 187 -18.64 18.61 -5.27
CA VAL A 187 -18.39 17.36 -4.53
C VAL A 187 -18.62 16.15 -5.43
N LYS A 188 -19.72 16.13 -6.19
CA LYS A 188 -20.02 15.04 -7.13
C LYS A 188 -18.95 14.90 -8.22
N TRP A 189 -18.54 16.01 -8.83
CA TRP A 189 -17.45 16.02 -9.82
C TRP A 189 -16.15 15.46 -9.24
N MET A 190 -15.80 15.86 -8.02
CA MET A 190 -14.60 15.33 -7.35
C MET A 190 -14.73 13.83 -7.08
N ARG A 191 -15.91 13.35 -6.65
CA ARG A 191 -16.16 11.92 -6.42
C ARG A 191 -15.92 11.13 -7.70
N GLU A 192 -16.52 11.56 -8.81
CA GLU A 192 -16.39 10.92 -10.13
C GLU A 192 -14.93 10.90 -10.62
N LYS A 193 -14.20 12.01 -10.42
CA LYS A 193 -12.78 12.10 -10.76
C LYS A 193 -11.94 11.10 -9.97
N VAL A 194 -12.10 11.06 -8.65
CA VAL A 194 -11.34 10.15 -7.77
C VAL A 194 -11.67 8.68 -8.09
N VAL A 195 -12.94 8.35 -8.35
CA VAL A 195 -13.35 7.01 -8.77
C VAL A 195 -12.68 6.62 -10.09
N THR A 196 -12.65 7.54 -11.07
CA THR A 196 -11.99 7.30 -12.37
C THR A 196 -10.50 7.03 -12.19
N ASP A 197 -9.82 7.84 -11.39
CA ASP A 197 -8.39 7.68 -11.10
C ASP A 197 -8.10 6.35 -10.39
N LEU A 198 -8.93 5.98 -9.40
CA LEU A 198 -8.81 4.68 -8.71
C LEU A 198 -9.00 3.50 -9.66
N LYS A 199 -10.04 3.54 -10.51
CA LYS A 199 -10.29 2.48 -11.49
C LYS A 199 -9.12 2.32 -12.45
N LYS A 200 -8.54 3.42 -12.93
CA LYS A 200 -7.37 3.40 -13.80
C LYS A 200 -6.15 2.81 -13.09
N LEU A 201 -5.84 3.28 -11.87
CA LEU A 201 -4.69 2.80 -11.10
C LEU A 201 -4.79 1.30 -10.76
N CYS A 202 -5.97 0.84 -10.34
CA CYS A 202 -6.22 -0.57 -10.05
C CYS A 202 -6.17 -1.42 -11.33
N GLY A 203 -6.76 -0.94 -12.43
CA GLY A 203 -6.71 -1.63 -13.73
C GLY A 203 -5.29 -1.76 -14.28
N ASP A 204 -4.47 -0.71 -14.14
CA ASP A 204 -3.06 -0.71 -14.54
C ASP A 204 -2.28 -1.80 -13.80
N VAL A 205 -2.34 -1.82 -12.46
CA VAL A 205 -1.56 -2.80 -11.67
C VAL A 205 -2.06 -4.23 -11.87
N LEU A 206 -3.38 -4.45 -12.01
CA LEU A 206 -3.93 -5.76 -12.34
C LEU A 206 -3.41 -6.25 -13.69
N THR A 207 -3.37 -5.35 -14.69
CA THR A 207 -2.82 -5.66 -16.02
C THR A 207 -1.33 -6.01 -15.94
N LEU A 208 -0.56 -5.25 -15.17
CA LEU A 208 0.87 -5.53 -14.95
C LEU A 208 1.07 -6.91 -14.32
N ILE A 209 0.29 -7.20 -13.27
CA ILE A 209 0.38 -8.48 -12.56
C ILE A 209 0.07 -9.65 -13.49
N ASP A 210 -1.03 -9.57 -14.25
CA ASP A 210 -1.48 -10.69 -15.09
C ASP A 210 -0.61 -10.90 -16.33
N LYS A 211 -0.17 -9.82 -16.98
CA LYS A 211 0.56 -9.93 -18.26
C LYS A 211 2.06 -10.10 -18.11
N PHE A 212 2.66 -9.49 -17.09
CA PHE A 212 4.12 -9.40 -17.00
C PHE A 212 4.68 -10.08 -15.75
N VAL A 213 4.00 -9.96 -14.61
CA VAL A 213 4.56 -10.43 -13.34
C VAL A 213 4.29 -11.91 -13.10
N LEU A 214 3.02 -12.33 -12.98
CA LEU A 214 2.65 -13.72 -12.68
C LEU A 214 3.26 -14.74 -13.66
N PRO A 215 3.36 -14.48 -14.98
CA PRO A 215 4.00 -15.42 -15.90
C PRO A 215 5.50 -15.67 -15.64
N THR A 216 6.18 -14.76 -14.93
CA THR A 216 7.62 -14.86 -14.63
C THR A 216 7.92 -15.33 -13.20
N VAL A 217 6.88 -15.59 -12.40
CA VAL A 217 7.00 -15.99 -11.01
C VAL A 217 7.30 -17.48 -10.89
N GLU A 218 8.48 -17.80 -10.38
CA GLU A 218 8.90 -19.19 -10.11
C GLU A 218 8.73 -19.59 -8.63
N ASN A 219 8.70 -18.62 -7.73
CA ASN A 219 8.64 -18.85 -6.28
C ASN A 219 7.18 -18.82 -5.79
N GLN A 220 6.78 -19.85 -5.04
CA GLN A 220 5.45 -20.01 -4.46
C GLN A 220 5.05 -18.84 -3.55
N GLU A 221 5.98 -18.28 -2.77
CA GLU A 221 5.76 -17.13 -1.91
C GLU A 221 5.39 -15.88 -2.72
N ASN A 222 6.10 -15.66 -3.84
CA ASN A 222 5.78 -14.56 -4.75
C ASN A 222 4.43 -14.80 -5.45
N GLU A 223 4.11 -16.04 -5.79
CA GLU A 223 2.82 -16.39 -6.39
C GLU A 223 1.68 -16.04 -5.43
N VAL A 224 1.80 -16.40 -4.14
CA VAL A 224 0.86 -16.01 -3.09
C VAL A 224 0.77 -14.50 -2.98
N PHE A 225 1.92 -13.80 -2.92
CA PHE A 225 1.98 -12.35 -2.80
C PHE A 225 1.23 -11.64 -3.94
N TYR A 226 1.44 -12.05 -5.20
CA TYR A 226 0.78 -11.40 -6.33
C TYR A 226 -0.70 -11.74 -6.45
N ASN A 227 -1.11 -12.97 -6.13
CA ASN A 227 -2.55 -13.29 -6.09
C ASN A 227 -3.25 -12.56 -4.93
N LYS A 228 -2.60 -12.41 -3.76
CA LYS A 228 -3.07 -11.55 -2.68
C LYS A 228 -3.23 -10.10 -3.16
N MET A 229 -2.21 -9.57 -3.85
CA MET A 229 -2.22 -8.22 -4.39
C MET A 229 -3.37 -8.02 -5.38
N LYS A 230 -3.65 -8.99 -6.27
CA LYS A 230 -4.84 -8.97 -7.13
C LYS A 230 -6.14 -8.89 -6.32
N GLY A 231 -6.27 -9.74 -5.29
CA GLY A 231 -7.41 -9.71 -4.38
C GLY A 231 -7.61 -8.34 -3.74
N ASP A 232 -6.52 -7.70 -3.30
CA ASP A 232 -6.54 -6.35 -2.75
C ASP A 232 -7.06 -5.30 -3.75
N TYR A 233 -6.55 -5.30 -4.99
CA TYR A 233 -6.99 -4.33 -6.00
C TYR A 233 -8.41 -4.56 -6.49
N TYR A 234 -8.85 -5.82 -6.65
CA TYR A 234 -10.27 -6.09 -6.92
C TYR A 234 -11.17 -5.71 -5.75
N ARG A 235 -10.71 -5.87 -4.51
CA ARG A 235 -11.42 -5.37 -3.33
C ARG A 235 -11.56 -3.85 -3.35
N TYR A 236 -10.52 -3.11 -3.71
CA TYR A 236 -10.60 -1.65 -3.86
C TYR A 236 -11.57 -1.23 -4.97
N LEU A 237 -11.59 -1.96 -6.08
CA LEU A 237 -12.57 -1.75 -7.15
C LEU A 237 -13.99 -2.05 -6.68
N ALA A 238 -14.20 -3.11 -5.90
CA ALA A 238 -15.49 -3.47 -5.33
C ALA A 238 -16.00 -2.44 -4.31
N GLU A 239 -15.10 -1.75 -3.59
CA GLU A 239 -15.45 -0.69 -2.62
C GLU A 239 -16.09 0.52 -3.31
N ILE A 240 -15.61 0.87 -4.52
CA ILE A 240 -16.02 2.09 -5.24
C ILE A 240 -17.03 1.84 -6.37
N SER A 241 -17.36 0.57 -6.65
CA SER A 241 -18.28 0.18 -7.73
C SER A 241 -19.67 -0.10 -7.17
N GLU A 242 -20.67 -0.01 -8.05
CA GLU A 242 -22.09 -0.23 -7.72
C GLU A 242 -22.71 -1.24 -8.71
N GLY A 243 -23.87 -1.82 -8.36
CA GLY A 243 -24.60 -2.75 -9.23
C GLY A 243 -23.80 -3.96 -9.71
N SER A 244 -23.96 -4.34 -10.98
CA SER A 244 -23.33 -5.52 -11.58
C SER A 244 -21.81 -5.44 -11.66
N GLU A 245 -21.26 -4.23 -11.82
CA GLU A 245 -19.80 -4.03 -11.82
C GLU A 245 -19.21 -4.43 -10.46
N ARG A 246 -19.90 -4.03 -9.37
CA ARG A 246 -19.49 -4.42 -8.02
C ARG A 246 -19.48 -5.94 -7.85
N GLU A 247 -20.52 -6.63 -8.30
CA GLU A 247 -20.62 -8.09 -8.17
C GLU A 247 -19.49 -8.83 -8.90
N ASP A 248 -19.12 -8.36 -10.09
CA ASP A 248 -17.98 -8.87 -10.85
C ASP A 248 -16.66 -8.64 -10.10
N MET A 249 -16.44 -7.43 -9.55
CA MET A 249 -15.23 -7.14 -8.77
C MET A 249 -15.15 -7.97 -7.48
N VAL A 250 -16.27 -8.19 -6.79
CA VAL A 250 -16.35 -9.06 -5.61
C VAL A 250 -15.98 -10.49 -5.97
N THR A 251 -16.46 -11.00 -7.11
CA THR A 251 -16.15 -12.35 -7.58
C THR A 251 -14.67 -12.51 -7.88
N LYS A 252 -14.08 -11.57 -8.63
CA LYS A 252 -12.65 -11.58 -8.97
C LYS A 252 -11.74 -11.43 -7.75
N ALA A 253 -12.13 -10.60 -6.78
CA ALA A 253 -11.43 -10.49 -5.50
C ALA A 253 -11.45 -11.83 -4.75
N LYS A 254 -12.63 -12.45 -4.66
CA LYS A 254 -12.84 -13.74 -4.01
C LYS A 254 -11.95 -14.82 -4.61
N GLU A 255 -11.99 -14.99 -5.93
CA GLU A 255 -11.19 -15.99 -6.65
C GLU A 255 -9.67 -15.77 -6.44
N SER A 256 -9.22 -14.52 -6.47
CA SER A 256 -7.80 -14.19 -6.29
C SER A 256 -7.31 -14.52 -4.88
N TYR A 257 -8.08 -14.16 -3.86
CA TYR A 257 -7.75 -14.48 -2.48
C TYR A 257 -7.87 -15.98 -2.18
N GLU A 258 -8.90 -16.68 -2.67
CA GLU A 258 -9.05 -18.13 -2.50
C GLU A 258 -7.86 -18.88 -3.10
N LYS A 259 -7.44 -18.50 -4.32
CA LYS A 259 -6.25 -19.05 -4.97
C LYS A 259 -4.99 -18.80 -4.13
N ALA A 260 -4.81 -17.58 -3.64
CA ALA A 260 -3.68 -17.24 -2.77
C ALA A 260 -3.69 -18.04 -1.46
N TYR A 261 -4.88 -18.20 -0.84
CA TYR A 261 -5.04 -18.81 0.48
C TYR A 261 -4.82 -20.32 0.43
N ALA A 262 -5.35 -20.99 -0.59
CA ALA A 262 -5.11 -22.41 -0.84
C ALA A 262 -3.62 -22.68 -1.03
N LYS A 263 -2.93 -21.87 -1.84
CA LYS A 263 -1.49 -21.99 -2.05
C LYS A 263 -0.72 -21.75 -0.75
N ALA A 264 -0.96 -20.63 -0.07
CA ALA A 264 -0.27 -20.23 1.15
C ALA A 264 -0.37 -21.28 2.26
N THR A 265 -1.54 -21.92 2.40
CA THR A 265 -1.77 -22.95 3.42
C THR A 265 -0.90 -24.18 3.21
N THR A 266 -0.58 -24.51 1.95
CA THR A 266 0.26 -25.66 1.61
C THR A 266 1.76 -25.34 1.51
N SER A 267 2.11 -24.08 1.20
CA SER A 267 3.49 -23.73 0.81
C SER A 267 4.21 -22.81 1.81
N LEU A 268 3.50 -22.17 2.74
CA LEU A 268 4.06 -21.20 3.68
C LEU A 268 3.73 -21.59 5.13
N THR A 269 4.67 -21.34 6.05
CA THR A 269 4.44 -21.56 7.48
C THR A 269 3.33 -20.64 8.01
N PRO A 270 2.58 -21.03 9.05
CA PRO A 270 1.54 -20.20 9.66
C PRO A 270 2.04 -18.81 10.12
N THR A 271 3.31 -18.72 10.51
CA THR A 271 3.97 -17.50 10.94
C THR A 271 4.57 -16.67 9.80
N ASN A 272 4.49 -17.11 8.54
CA ASN A 272 5.04 -16.35 7.43
C ASN A 272 4.26 -15.01 7.26
N PRO A 273 4.94 -13.84 7.18
CA PRO A 273 4.28 -12.54 7.06
C PRO A 273 3.34 -12.39 5.85
N ILE A 274 3.65 -13.03 4.71
CA ILE A 274 2.80 -12.98 3.52
C ILE A 274 1.52 -13.79 3.75
N ARG A 275 1.61 -14.96 4.38
CA ARG A 275 0.43 -15.78 4.75
C ARG A 275 -0.45 -15.06 5.77
N LEU A 276 0.15 -14.48 6.80
CA LEU A 276 -0.57 -13.69 7.82
C LEU A 276 -1.24 -12.47 7.19
N GLY A 277 -0.51 -11.70 6.38
CA GLY A 277 -1.05 -10.53 5.70
C GLY A 277 -2.16 -10.88 4.71
N LEU A 278 -2.09 -12.05 4.08
CA LEU A 278 -3.17 -12.58 3.25
C LEU A 278 -4.42 -12.88 4.09
N ALA A 279 -4.28 -13.60 5.21
CA ALA A 279 -5.40 -13.91 6.09
C ALA A 279 -6.06 -12.65 6.66
N LEU A 280 -5.26 -11.66 7.05
CA LEU A 280 -5.74 -10.34 7.48
C LEU A 280 -6.61 -9.70 6.38
N ASN A 281 -6.10 -9.55 5.16
CA ASN A 281 -6.85 -8.90 4.09
C ASN A 281 -8.06 -9.71 3.62
N TRP A 282 -7.97 -11.05 3.68
CA TRP A 282 -9.06 -11.94 3.36
C TRP A 282 -10.21 -11.84 4.38
N SER A 283 -9.88 -11.73 5.67
CA SER A 283 -10.87 -11.50 6.72
C SER A 283 -11.57 -10.15 6.56
N VAL A 284 -10.83 -9.09 6.24
CA VAL A 284 -11.38 -7.75 5.95
C VAL A 284 -12.29 -7.78 4.73
N PHE A 285 -11.95 -8.53 3.68
CA PHE A 285 -12.82 -8.72 2.52
C PHE A 285 -14.17 -9.34 2.92
N HIS A 286 -14.17 -10.40 3.73
CA HIS A 286 -15.41 -11.01 4.22
C HIS A 286 -16.24 -10.03 5.05
N TYR A 287 -15.59 -9.25 5.93
CA TYR A 287 -16.25 -8.29 6.79
C TYR A 287 -16.85 -7.11 6.01
N GLU A 288 -15.98 -6.35 5.32
CA GLU A 288 -16.34 -5.07 4.73
C GLU A 288 -17.09 -5.21 3.41
N ILE A 289 -16.73 -6.20 2.58
CA ILE A 289 -17.22 -6.31 1.21
C ILE A 289 -18.35 -7.33 1.10
N ARG A 290 -18.17 -8.53 1.67
CA ARG A 290 -19.19 -9.60 1.63
C ARG A 290 -20.26 -9.43 2.70
N LYS A 291 -20.03 -8.57 3.70
CA LYS A 291 -20.90 -8.38 4.87
C LYS A 291 -21.16 -9.71 5.59
N ASP A 292 -20.14 -10.56 5.65
CA ASP A 292 -20.15 -11.85 6.34
C ASP A 292 -19.18 -11.80 7.54
N PRO A 293 -19.61 -11.24 8.68
CA PRO A 293 -18.74 -11.07 9.84
C PRO A 293 -18.40 -12.41 10.52
N LYS A 294 -19.22 -13.47 10.31
CA LYS A 294 -18.93 -14.80 10.85
C LYS A 294 -17.73 -15.42 10.16
N GLU A 295 -17.72 -15.38 8.83
CA GLU A 295 -16.60 -15.92 8.04
C GLU A 295 -15.34 -15.06 8.24
N ALA A 296 -15.47 -13.74 8.35
CA ALA A 296 -14.35 -12.85 8.68
C ALA A 296 -13.66 -13.24 9.99
N CYS A 297 -14.43 -13.37 11.08
CA CYS A 297 -13.91 -13.80 12.38
C CYS A 297 -13.32 -15.22 12.33
N ARG A 298 -13.93 -16.14 11.57
CA ARG A 298 -13.42 -17.51 11.40
C ARG A 298 -12.02 -17.52 10.78
N VAL A 299 -11.85 -16.83 9.65
CA VAL A 299 -10.58 -16.72 8.93
C VAL A 299 -9.50 -16.06 9.79
N ALA A 300 -9.83 -14.93 10.43
CA ALA A 300 -8.91 -14.19 11.29
C ALA A 300 -8.45 -15.03 12.49
N LYS A 301 -9.40 -15.70 13.17
CA LYS A 301 -9.11 -16.55 14.33
C LYS A 301 -8.27 -17.77 13.96
N GLU A 302 -8.62 -18.47 12.88
CA GLU A 302 -7.86 -19.63 12.41
C GLU A 302 -6.40 -19.27 12.11
N ALA A 303 -6.17 -18.13 11.44
CA ALA A 303 -4.82 -17.66 11.16
C ALA A 303 -4.05 -17.26 12.43
N PHE A 304 -4.72 -16.57 13.36
CA PHE A 304 -4.11 -16.16 14.63
C PHE A 304 -3.72 -17.37 15.49
N ASP A 305 -4.64 -18.31 15.70
CA ASP A 305 -4.42 -19.51 16.52
C ASP A 305 -3.31 -20.41 15.92
N ALA A 306 -3.30 -20.55 14.59
CA ALA A 306 -2.24 -21.29 13.90
C ALA A 306 -0.85 -20.61 14.05
N ALA A 307 -0.79 -19.29 13.98
CA ALA A 307 0.46 -18.55 14.13
C ALA A 307 0.96 -18.54 15.58
N ILE A 308 0.07 -18.49 16.57
CA ILE A 308 0.42 -18.62 17.99
C ILE A 308 1.03 -20.00 18.28
N SER A 309 0.48 -21.06 17.68
CA SER A 309 0.96 -22.43 17.89
C SER A 309 2.40 -22.64 17.40
N ASP A 310 2.83 -21.88 16.39
CA ASP A 310 4.14 -22.00 15.74
C ASP A 310 5.08 -20.82 16.07
N ILE A 311 4.70 -19.93 16.99
CA ILE A 311 5.42 -18.67 17.25
C ILE A 311 6.86 -18.91 17.73
N ASP A 312 7.08 -20.00 18.48
CA ASP A 312 8.39 -20.35 19.02
C ASP A 312 9.40 -20.78 17.93
N GLN A 313 8.92 -21.07 16.71
CA GLN A 313 9.76 -21.46 15.57
C GLN A 313 10.16 -20.26 14.70
N LEU A 314 9.71 -19.05 15.02
CA LEU A 314 10.04 -17.84 14.26
C LEU A 314 11.52 -17.48 14.40
N LYS A 315 12.13 -17.16 13.25
CA LYS A 315 13.45 -16.54 13.21
C LYS A 315 13.35 -15.09 13.65
N GLU A 316 14.40 -14.60 14.32
CA GLU A 316 14.47 -13.23 14.86
C GLU A 316 14.17 -12.16 13.79
N ASP A 317 14.69 -12.34 12.56
CA ASP A 317 14.49 -11.41 11.44
C ASP A 317 13.03 -11.29 10.97
N SER A 318 12.20 -12.30 11.17
CA SER A 318 10.78 -12.31 10.77
C SER A 318 9.82 -12.14 11.96
N TYR A 319 10.35 -12.15 13.18
CA TYR A 319 9.55 -12.08 14.40
C TYR A 319 8.77 -10.76 14.48
N LYS A 320 9.44 -9.64 14.22
CA LYS A 320 8.83 -8.30 14.27
C LYS A 320 7.67 -8.18 13.28
N ASP A 321 7.89 -8.55 12.01
CA ASP A 321 6.86 -8.43 10.97
C ASP A 321 5.65 -9.35 11.26
N SER A 322 5.91 -10.57 11.71
CA SER A 322 4.85 -11.56 11.97
C SER A 322 4.00 -11.17 13.17
N THR A 323 4.64 -10.83 14.29
CA THR A 323 3.93 -10.41 15.52
C THR A 323 3.11 -9.14 15.31
N LEU A 324 3.61 -8.23 14.48
CA LEU A 324 2.90 -7.01 14.12
C LEU A 324 1.64 -7.27 13.31
N ILE A 325 1.68 -8.20 12.36
CA ILE A 325 0.48 -8.57 11.60
C ILE A 325 -0.50 -9.35 12.49
N MET A 326 -0.02 -10.22 13.37
CA MET A 326 -0.85 -10.93 14.35
C MET A 326 -1.59 -9.95 15.27
N GLN A 327 -0.92 -8.88 15.68
CA GLN A 327 -1.51 -7.78 16.46
C GLN A 327 -2.69 -7.15 15.71
N LEU A 328 -2.52 -6.79 14.43
CA LEU A 328 -3.60 -6.26 13.59
C LEU A 328 -4.78 -7.23 13.44
N ILE A 329 -4.52 -8.53 13.30
CA ILE A 329 -5.56 -9.57 13.25
C ILE A 329 -6.35 -9.60 14.57
N ARG A 330 -5.65 -9.53 15.71
CA ARG A 330 -6.27 -9.51 17.04
C ARG A 330 -7.15 -8.27 17.25
N ASP A 331 -6.68 -7.11 16.78
CA ASP A 331 -7.41 -5.85 16.91
C ASP A 331 -8.72 -5.90 16.10
N ASN A 332 -8.67 -6.42 14.87
CA ASN A 332 -9.86 -6.66 14.06
C ASN A 332 -10.84 -7.63 14.73
N LEU A 333 -10.35 -8.75 15.29
CA LEU A 333 -11.20 -9.70 16.01
C LEU A 333 -11.89 -9.04 17.20
N THR A 334 -11.17 -8.22 17.96
CA THR A 334 -11.71 -7.50 19.14
C THR A 334 -12.79 -6.52 18.72
N LEU A 335 -12.54 -5.75 17.66
CA LEU A 335 -13.50 -4.79 17.12
C LEU A 335 -14.79 -5.50 16.66
N TRP A 336 -14.66 -6.50 15.79
CA TRP A 336 -15.81 -7.17 15.16
C TRP A 336 -16.65 -7.99 16.15
N THR A 337 -16.02 -8.58 17.17
CA THR A 337 -16.75 -9.29 18.22
C THR A 337 -17.53 -8.33 19.11
N SER A 338 -16.95 -7.16 19.43
CA SER A 338 -17.64 -6.14 20.21
C SER A 338 -18.87 -5.55 19.49
N GLU A 339 -18.81 -5.39 18.16
CA GLU A 339 -19.94 -4.91 17.35
C GLU A 339 -21.08 -5.95 17.27
N GLN A 340 -20.74 -7.24 17.18
CA GLN A 340 -21.74 -8.32 17.19
C GLN A 340 -22.50 -8.43 18.51
N ASP A 341 -21.86 -8.11 19.63
CA ASP A 341 -22.49 -8.16 20.94
C ASP A 341 -23.36 -6.91 21.21
N GLN A 342 -23.00 -5.76 20.63
CA GLN A 342 -23.84 -4.56 20.67
C GLN A 342 -25.09 -4.66 19.78
N GLY A 343 -25.02 -5.36 18.65
CA GLY A 343 -26.16 -5.57 17.75
C GLY A 343 -27.20 -6.59 18.24
N LYS A 344 -26.97 -7.26 19.38
CA LYS A 344 -27.89 -8.24 19.98
C LYS A 344 -28.72 -7.68 21.14
N ASN A 345 -28.42 -6.47 21.59
CA ASN A 345 -29.19 -5.71 22.59
C ASN A 345 -29.99 -4.60 21.91
#